data_AF-A0A925W425-F1
#
_entry.id   AF-A0A925W425-F1
#
_cell.length_a   1.000
_cell.length_b   1.000
_cell.length_c   1.000
_cell.angle_alpha   90.00
_cell.angle_beta   90.00
_cell.angle_gamma   90.00
#
_symmetry.space_group_name_H-M   'P 1'
#
loop_
_entity.id
_entity.type
_entity.pdbx_description
1 polymer ?
#
loop_
_entity_poly.entity_id
_entity_poly.type
_entity_poly.pdbx_seq_one_letter_code
_entity_poly.pdbx_strand_id
1 'polypeptide(L)'
;MGTDKLDTIRKLLAKAEGAATPAEAEAYTAKAVELMARHGIDEAMAAAAEPGRDGIGAVRVPMDDPYSAPKSRLLGWVASAFGCRCVLHGAWGGKVEAVTVFGHASDRERVELIYTSLLLQATTQVVRLRPPRPGESVAAYRRSWLHGFAVEV
;
A
#
# COMPACT_ATOMS: atom_id res chain seq x y z
N MET A 1 5.28 -11.22 -20.92
CA MET A 1 6.07 -12.00 -19.94
C MET A 1 6.12 -11.37 -18.53
N GLY A 2 5.43 -10.25 -18.25
CA GLY A 2 5.37 -9.64 -16.91
C GLY A 2 4.24 -10.16 -15.99
N THR A 3 3.20 -10.79 -16.55
CA THR A 3 2.03 -11.28 -15.80
C THR A 3 2.34 -12.39 -14.79
N ASP A 4 3.26 -13.30 -15.12
CA ASP A 4 3.60 -14.45 -14.25
C ASP A 4 4.30 -14.04 -12.94
N LYS A 5 5.13 -12.98 -13.00
CA LYS A 5 5.84 -12.45 -11.83
C LYS A 5 4.87 -11.74 -10.87
N LEU A 6 3.98 -10.90 -11.38
CA LEU A 6 2.95 -10.24 -10.57
C LEU A 6 1.98 -11.27 -9.94
N ASP A 7 1.59 -12.31 -10.67
CA ASP A 7 0.76 -13.38 -10.12
C ASP A 7 1.49 -14.17 -9.02
N THR A 8 2.80 -14.38 -9.16
CA THR A 8 3.63 -14.97 -8.10
C THR A 8 3.68 -14.09 -6.86
N ILE A 9 3.84 -12.77 -7.03
CA ILE A 9 3.82 -11.81 -5.92
C ILE A 9 2.44 -11.81 -5.23
N ARG A 10 1.34 -11.78 -6.01
CA ARG A 10 -0.03 -11.89 -5.46
C ARG A 10 -0.23 -13.17 -4.66
N LYS A 11 0.28 -14.31 -5.15
CA LYS A 11 0.22 -15.59 -4.43
C LYS A 11 1.01 -15.56 -3.12
N LEU A 12 2.17 -14.92 -3.09
CA LEU A 12 2.96 -14.76 -1.86
C LEU A 12 2.21 -13.90 -0.83
N LEU A 13 1.58 -12.81 -1.27
CA LEU A 13 0.77 -11.99 -0.38
C LEU A 13 -0.46 -12.73 0.14
N ALA A 14 -1.18 -13.46 -0.71
CA ALA A 14 -2.30 -14.29 -0.28
C ALA A 14 -1.88 -15.36 0.76
N LYS A 15 -0.66 -15.90 0.64
CA LYS A 15 -0.08 -16.80 1.66
C LYS A 15 0.25 -16.07 2.96
N ALA A 16 0.78 -14.84 2.89
CA ALA A 16 1.02 -14.03 4.08
C ALA A 16 -0.27 -13.75 4.86
N GLU A 17 -1.38 -13.50 4.14
CA GLU A 17 -2.70 -13.25 4.72
C GLU A 17 -3.31 -14.49 5.39
N GLY A 18 -3.04 -15.67 4.85
CA GLY A 18 -3.50 -16.96 5.38
C GLY A 18 -2.51 -17.66 6.33
N ALA A 19 -1.40 -17.02 6.70
CA ALA A 19 -0.33 -17.65 7.48
C ALA A 19 -0.77 -17.98 8.91
N ALA A 20 -0.24 -19.07 9.46
CA ALA A 20 -0.61 -19.54 10.80
C ALA A 20 0.12 -18.76 11.91
N THR A 21 1.26 -18.15 11.59
CA THR A 21 2.08 -17.41 12.56
C THR A 21 2.52 -16.04 12.04
N PRO A 22 2.78 -15.06 12.92
CA PRO A 22 3.28 -13.74 12.50
C PRO A 22 4.62 -13.80 11.74
N ALA A 23 5.54 -14.65 12.19
CA ALA A 23 6.85 -14.81 11.55
C ALA A 23 6.73 -15.39 10.12
N GLU A 24 5.80 -16.31 9.91
CA GLU A 24 5.51 -16.85 8.59
C GLU A 24 4.88 -15.80 7.67
N ALA A 25 3.93 -15.02 8.17
CA ALA A 25 3.32 -13.92 7.42
C ALA A 25 4.40 -12.92 6.97
N GLU A 26 5.28 -12.52 7.88
CA GLU A 26 6.37 -11.59 7.61
C GLU A 26 7.35 -12.15 6.57
N ALA A 27 7.71 -13.44 6.63
CA ALA A 27 8.59 -14.06 5.66
C ALA A 27 7.99 -14.07 4.23
N TYR A 28 6.69 -14.36 4.09
CA TYR A 28 6.02 -14.31 2.79
C TYR A 28 5.91 -12.88 2.25
N THR A 29 5.57 -11.90 3.11
CA THR A 29 5.53 -10.49 2.73
C THR A 29 6.91 -10.00 2.31
N ALA A 30 7.97 -10.29 3.08
CA ALA A 30 9.33 -9.90 2.76
C ALA A 30 9.78 -10.45 1.40
N LYS A 31 9.44 -11.71 1.10
CA LYS A 31 9.78 -12.30 -0.20
C LYS A 31 9.02 -11.67 -1.37
N ALA A 32 7.75 -11.33 -1.15
CA ALA A 32 6.93 -10.63 -2.14
C ALA A 32 7.52 -9.24 -2.45
N VAL A 33 7.94 -8.49 -1.42
CA VAL A 33 8.58 -7.17 -1.55
C VAL A 33 9.90 -7.27 -2.30
N GLU A 34 10.76 -8.25 -1.98
CA GLU A 34 12.03 -8.48 -2.67
C GLU A 34 11.82 -8.74 -4.18
N LEU A 35 10.87 -9.61 -4.52
CA LEU A 35 10.55 -9.93 -5.92
C LEU A 35 9.99 -8.72 -6.67
N MET A 36 9.17 -7.91 -6.01
CA MET A 36 8.65 -6.69 -6.59
C MET A 36 9.77 -5.69 -6.89
N ALA A 37 10.70 -5.47 -5.96
CA ALA A 37 11.83 -4.57 -6.16
C ALA A 37 12.67 -4.99 -7.37
N ARG A 38 12.96 -6.30 -7.50
CA ARG A 38 13.68 -6.84 -8.66
C ARG A 38 12.90 -6.64 -9.96
N HIS A 39 11.60 -6.89 -9.94
CA HIS A 39 10.75 -6.66 -11.11
C HIS A 39 10.63 -5.18 -11.49
N GLY A 40 10.68 -4.27 -10.52
CA GLY A 40 10.81 -2.82 -10.72
C GLY A 40 11.99 -2.47 -11.60
N ILE A 41 13.16 -3.02 -11.25
CA ILE A 41 14.39 -2.82 -12.01
C ILE A 41 14.27 -3.40 -13.43
N ASP A 42 13.70 -4.60 -13.57
CA ASP A 42 13.50 -5.24 -14.88
C ASP A 42 12.63 -4.38 -15.82
N GLU A 43 11.51 -3.83 -15.33
CA GLU A 43 10.63 -2.98 -16.15
C GLU A 43 11.28 -1.62 -16.45
N ALA A 44 12.01 -1.03 -15.49
CA ALA A 44 12.74 0.22 -15.75
C ALA A 44 13.79 0.04 -16.86
N MET A 45 14.51 -1.08 -16.86
CA MET A 45 15.47 -1.43 -17.92
C MET A 45 14.77 -1.69 -19.27
N ALA A 46 13.61 -2.34 -19.25
CA ALA A 46 12.81 -2.58 -20.46
C ALA A 46 12.25 -1.26 -21.04
N ALA A 47 11.75 -0.36 -20.19
CA ALA A 47 11.25 0.95 -20.60
C ALA A 47 12.37 1.85 -21.17
N ALA A 48 13.60 1.74 -20.65
CA ALA A 48 14.75 2.44 -21.21
C ALA A 48 15.14 1.92 -22.61
N ALA A 49 14.93 0.63 -22.88
CA ALA A 49 15.19 0.02 -24.19
C ALA A 49 14.11 0.35 -25.24
N GLU A 50 12.86 0.57 -24.82
CA GLU A 50 11.73 0.92 -25.69
C GLU A 50 10.91 2.09 -25.10
N PRO A 51 11.32 3.35 -25.38
CA PRO A 51 10.64 4.53 -24.86
C PRO A 51 9.16 4.56 -25.25
N GLY A 52 8.27 4.72 -24.27
CA GLY A 52 6.81 4.75 -24.47
C GLY A 52 6.09 3.43 -24.18
N ARG A 53 6.82 2.34 -23.92
CA ARG A 53 6.25 1.05 -23.49
C ARG A 53 5.52 1.15 -22.14
N ASP A 54 6.07 1.92 -21.22
CA ASP A 54 5.47 2.15 -19.89
C ASP A 54 4.82 3.53 -19.83
N GLY A 55 3.52 3.58 -20.10
CA GLY A 55 2.78 4.84 -20.24
C GLY A 55 2.53 5.53 -18.89
N ILE A 56 2.80 6.84 -18.84
CA ILE A 56 2.41 7.68 -17.70
C ILE A 56 0.89 7.87 -17.72
N GLY A 57 0.24 7.55 -16.60
CA GLY A 57 -1.20 7.65 -16.44
C GLY A 57 -1.61 7.95 -15.01
N ALA A 58 -2.90 7.82 -14.73
CA ALA A 58 -3.49 8.10 -13.43
C ALA A 58 -4.45 6.97 -13.01
N VAL A 59 -4.48 6.68 -11.71
CA VAL A 59 -5.49 5.80 -11.08
C VAL A 59 -6.10 6.54 -9.88
N ARG A 60 -7.44 6.59 -9.79
CA ARG A 60 -8.15 7.18 -8.65
C ARG A 60 -8.58 6.05 -7.71
N VAL A 61 -8.13 6.12 -6.47
CA VAL A 61 -8.45 5.17 -5.40
C VAL A 61 -9.38 5.84 -4.40
N PRO A 62 -10.63 5.37 -4.24
CA PRO A 62 -11.55 5.89 -3.22
C PRO A 62 -11.05 5.55 -1.81
N MET A 63 -11.30 6.44 -0.86
CA MET A 63 -10.86 6.31 0.54
C MET A 63 -12.07 6.10 1.43
N ASP A 64 -12.31 4.85 1.83
CA ASP A 64 -13.46 4.52 2.67
C ASP A 64 -13.21 4.87 4.14
N ASP A 65 -14.23 5.42 4.78
CA ASP A 65 -14.30 5.50 6.24
C ASP A 65 -14.57 4.11 6.86
N PRO A 66 -14.15 3.86 8.11
CA PRO A 66 -13.44 4.77 8.99
C PRO A 66 -11.96 4.90 8.60
N TYR A 67 -11.35 6.00 9.04
CA TYR A 67 -9.91 6.28 8.92
C TYR A 67 -9.44 6.53 7.48
N SER A 68 -10.27 7.18 6.67
CA SER A 68 -9.91 7.60 5.30
C SER A 68 -8.60 8.40 5.24
N ALA A 69 -8.37 9.33 6.17
CA ALA A 69 -7.13 10.13 6.20
C ALA A 69 -5.85 9.30 6.40
N PRO A 70 -5.68 8.47 7.45
CA PRO A 70 -4.47 7.64 7.57
C PRO A 70 -4.35 6.60 6.44
N LYS A 71 -5.46 6.05 5.90
CA LYS A 71 -5.40 5.19 4.69
C LYS A 71 -4.84 5.93 3.48
N SER A 72 -5.28 7.17 3.25
CA SER A 72 -4.72 8.02 2.19
C SER A 72 -3.24 8.32 2.38
N ARG A 73 -2.80 8.45 3.65
CA ARG A 73 -1.40 8.69 3.98
C ARG A 73 -0.54 7.48 3.67
N LEU A 74 -1.01 6.28 4.02
CA LEU A 74 -0.37 5.02 3.65
C LEU A 74 -0.20 4.92 2.13
N LEU A 75 -1.27 5.16 1.35
CA LEU A 75 -1.19 5.17 -0.11
C LEU A 75 -0.19 6.21 -0.64
N GLY A 76 -0.15 7.41 -0.03
CA GLY A 76 0.79 8.45 -0.41
C GLY A 76 2.26 8.05 -0.21
N TRP A 77 2.58 7.40 0.92
CA TRP A 77 3.93 6.89 1.18
C TRP A 77 4.32 5.77 0.21
N VAL A 78 3.43 4.80 -0.01
CA VAL A 78 3.66 3.73 -0.99
C VAL A 78 3.87 4.32 -2.38
N ALA A 79 3.01 5.26 -2.82
CA ALA A 79 3.16 5.92 -4.11
C ALA A 79 4.53 6.61 -4.24
N SER A 80 4.95 7.34 -3.20
CA SER A 80 6.25 8.02 -3.20
C SER A 80 7.43 7.03 -3.28
N ALA A 81 7.34 5.86 -2.65
CA ALA A 81 8.39 4.84 -2.68
C ALA A 81 8.61 4.25 -4.09
N PHE A 82 7.55 4.21 -4.91
CA PHE A 82 7.61 3.78 -6.31
C PHE A 82 7.75 4.94 -7.30
N GLY A 83 8.20 6.12 -6.86
CA GLY A 83 8.41 7.28 -7.74
C GLY A 83 7.12 7.89 -8.31
N CYS A 84 5.95 7.46 -7.83
CA CYS A 84 4.65 8.02 -8.21
C CYS A 84 4.36 9.31 -7.42
N ARG A 85 3.46 10.14 -7.97
CA ARG A 85 2.96 11.35 -7.30
C ARG A 85 1.47 11.22 -7.06
N CYS A 86 0.97 11.78 -5.97
CA CYS A 86 -0.44 11.69 -5.63
C CYS A 86 -1.10 13.04 -5.33
N VAL A 87 -2.39 13.15 -5.64
CA VAL A 87 -3.27 14.27 -5.29
C VAL A 87 -4.42 13.74 -4.44
N LEU A 88 -4.66 14.40 -3.30
CA LEU A 88 -5.78 14.08 -2.42
C LEU A 88 -7.03 14.87 -2.84
N HIS A 89 -8.18 14.21 -2.79
CA HIS A 89 -9.48 14.79 -3.12
C HIS A 89 -10.37 14.84 -1.89
N GLY A 90 -11.16 15.91 -1.74
CA GLY A 90 -12.07 16.05 -0.60
C GLY A 90 -11.36 16.02 0.76
N ALA A 91 -10.11 16.50 0.82
CA ALA A 91 -9.29 16.47 2.03
C ALA A 91 -9.66 17.59 3.00
N TRP A 92 -10.73 17.38 3.79
CA TRP A 92 -11.22 18.35 4.77
C TRP A 92 -11.75 17.65 6.03
N GLY A 93 -11.68 18.33 7.17
CA GLY A 93 -12.23 17.81 8.45
C GLY A 93 -11.61 16.50 8.93
N GLY A 94 -10.36 16.19 8.54
CA GLY A 94 -9.69 14.92 8.89
C GLY A 94 -10.19 13.70 8.10
N LYS A 95 -10.86 13.93 6.97
CA LYS A 95 -11.28 12.91 6.01
C LYS A 95 -10.66 13.17 4.65
N VAL A 96 -10.57 12.12 3.84
CA VAL A 96 -10.14 12.20 2.44
C VAL A 96 -11.11 11.34 1.65
N GLU A 97 -11.63 11.84 0.53
CA GLU A 97 -12.61 11.11 -0.28
C GLU A 97 -11.92 10.14 -1.24
N ALA A 98 -10.81 10.56 -1.84
CA ALA A 98 -10.04 9.76 -2.77
C ALA A 98 -8.60 10.26 -2.89
N VAL A 99 -7.74 9.42 -3.45
CA VAL A 99 -6.38 9.77 -3.86
C VAL A 99 -6.22 9.40 -5.32
N THR A 100 -5.74 10.33 -6.15
CA THR A 100 -5.29 10.00 -7.50
C THR A 100 -3.78 9.84 -7.51
N VAL A 101 -3.30 8.69 -7.97
CA VAL A 101 -1.89 8.37 -8.13
C VAL A 101 -1.51 8.47 -9.60
N PHE A 102 -0.45 9.22 -9.88
CA PHE A 102 0.12 9.46 -11.20
C PHE A 102 1.50 8.83 -11.29
N GLY A 103 1.78 8.18 -12.42
CA GLY A 103 3.07 7.53 -12.68
C GLY A 103 2.99 6.55 -13.85
N HIS A 104 4.11 5.88 -14.09
CA HIS A 104 4.19 4.78 -15.05
C HIS A 104 3.18 3.68 -14.72
N ALA A 105 2.74 2.93 -15.72
CA ALA A 105 1.77 1.85 -15.53
C ALA A 105 2.33 0.76 -14.61
N SER A 106 3.59 0.36 -14.81
CA SER A 106 4.22 -0.66 -13.98
C SER A 106 4.34 -0.24 -12.51
N ASP A 107 4.65 1.03 -12.25
CA ASP A 107 4.75 1.57 -10.89
C ASP A 107 3.39 1.69 -10.22
N ARG A 108 2.35 2.14 -10.96
CA ARG A 108 0.98 2.22 -10.42
C ARG A 108 0.43 0.83 -10.04
N GLU A 109 0.71 -0.20 -10.83
CA GLU A 109 0.32 -1.58 -10.51
C GLU A 109 1.02 -2.10 -9.25
N ARG A 110 2.31 -1.78 -9.06
CA ARG A 110 3.05 -2.11 -7.83
C ARG A 110 2.50 -1.37 -6.62
N VAL A 111 2.19 -0.09 -6.77
CA VAL A 111 1.58 0.73 -5.72
C VAL A 111 0.26 0.12 -5.28
N GLU A 112 -0.63 -0.24 -6.21
CA GLU A 112 -1.92 -0.86 -5.88
C GLU A 112 -1.75 -2.18 -5.12
N LEU A 113 -0.82 -3.02 -5.57
CA LEU A 113 -0.57 -4.32 -4.96
C LEU A 113 0.00 -4.20 -3.53
N ILE A 114 1.00 -3.34 -3.31
CA ILE A 114 1.57 -3.10 -1.97
C ILE A 114 0.58 -2.38 -1.07
N TYR A 115 -0.09 -1.36 -1.57
CA TYR A 115 -1.09 -0.64 -0.79
C TYR A 115 -2.19 -1.57 -0.29
N THR A 116 -2.71 -2.45 -1.15
CA THR A 116 -3.76 -3.42 -0.77
C THR A 116 -3.27 -4.35 0.33
N SER A 117 -2.05 -4.87 0.22
CA SER A 117 -1.46 -5.74 1.25
C SER A 117 -1.26 -5.02 2.58
N LEU A 118 -0.62 -3.85 2.56
CA LEU A 118 -0.36 -3.06 3.76
C LEU A 118 -1.66 -2.58 4.41
N LEU A 119 -2.68 -2.24 3.62
CA LEU A 119 -4.00 -1.87 4.12
C LEU A 119 -4.67 -3.05 4.84
N LEU A 120 -4.57 -4.26 4.30
CA LEU A 120 -5.10 -5.45 4.96
C LEU A 120 -4.36 -5.76 6.27
N GLN A 121 -3.03 -5.64 6.28
CA GLN A 121 -2.22 -5.79 7.50
C GLN A 121 -2.62 -4.75 8.55
N ALA A 122 -2.68 -3.46 8.17
CA ALA A 122 -3.05 -2.36 9.07
C ALA A 122 -4.46 -2.54 9.65
N THR A 123 -5.44 -2.89 8.81
CA THR A 123 -6.83 -3.11 9.25
C THR A 123 -6.99 -4.34 10.14
N THR A 124 -6.23 -5.41 9.89
CA THR A 124 -6.23 -6.62 10.73
C THR A 124 -5.62 -6.37 12.11
N GLN A 125 -4.57 -5.55 12.18
CA GLN A 125 -3.91 -5.21 13.44
C GLN A 125 -4.73 -4.20 14.26
N VAL A 126 -5.20 -3.12 13.62
CA VAL A 126 -5.85 -2.00 14.33
C VAL A 126 -7.13 -2.40 15.07
N VAL A 127 -7.88 -3.40 14.58
CA VAL A 127 -9.11 -3.87 15.24
C VAL A 127 -8.84 -4.55 16.59
N ARG A 128 -7.63 -5.09 16.78
CA ARG A 128 -7.21 -5.76 18.03
C ARG A 128 -6.75 -4.76 19.09
N LEU A 129 -6.41 -3.53 18.70
CA LEU A 129 -5.87 -2.52 19.59
C LEU A 129 -6.93 -1.92 20.53
N ARG A 130 -6.50 -1.67 21.77
CA ARG A 130 -7.23 -0.94 22.81
C ARG A 130 -6.31 0.08 23.47
N PRO A 131 -6.83 1.25 23.87
CA PRO A 131 -6.04 2.24 24.57
C PRO A 131 -5.59 1.70 25.94
N PRO A 132 -4.37 2.00 26.39
CA PRO A 132 -3.84 1.53 27.67
C PRO A 132 -4.46 2.26 28.86
N ARG A 133 -4.99 3.47 28.66
CA ARG A 133 -5.57 4.29 29.72
C ARG A 133 -7.09 4.19 29.75
N PRO A 134 -7.71 3.94 30.91
CA PRO A 134 -9.15 4.06 31.07
C PRO A 134 -9.65 5.45 30.66
N GLY A 135 -10.75 5.51 29.92
CA GLY A 135 -11.37 6.76 29.47
C GLY A 135 -10.83 7.34 28.16
N GLU A 136 -9.77 6.78 27.59
CA GLU A 136 -9.27 7.18 26.27
C GLU A 136 -10.17 6.64 25.15
N SER A 137 -10.41 7.47 24.12
CA SER A 137 -11.22 7.07 22.97
C SER A 137 -10.51 6.01 22.13
N VAL A 138 -11.12 4.83 22.01
CA VAL A 138 -10.65 3.73 21.16
C VAL A 138 -10.47 4.20 19.71
N ALA A 139 -11.39 5.03 19.20
CA ALA A 139 -11.32 5.55 17.84
C ALA A 139 -10.14 6.51 17.64
N ALA A 140 -9.88 7.38 18.63
CA ALA A 140 -8.73 8.29 18.58
C ALA A 140 -7.41 7.51 18.67
N TYR A 141 -7.31 6.54 19.58
CA TYR A 141 -6.13 5.68 19.74
C TYR A 141 -5.79 4.91 18.46
N ARG A 142 -6.80 4.25 17.86
CA ARG A 142 -6.65 3.53 16.58
C ARG A 142 -6.25 4.44 15.42
N ARG A 143 -6.80 5.66 15.36
CA ARG A 143 -6.42 6.65 14.36
C ARG A 143 -4.95 7.03 14.48
N SER A 144 -4.48 7.33 15.70
CA SER A 144 -3.08 7.64 15.97
C SER A 144 -2.15 6.48 15.61
N TRP A 145 -2.53 5.24 15.96
CA TRP A 145 -1.75 4.06 15.58
C TRP A 145 -1.66 3.88 14.06
N LEU A 146 -2.77 4.05 13.32
CA LEU A 146 -2.74 3.97 11.85
C LEU A 146 -1.87 5.05 11.21
N HIS A 147 -1.82 6.25 11.79
CA HIS A 147 -0.88 7.27 11.35
C HIS A 147 0.58 6.88 11.59
N GLY A 148 0.87 6.20 12.71
CA GLY A 148 2.19 5.64 13.01
C GLY A 148 2.58 4.53 12.03
N PHE A 149 1.69 3.55 11.84
CA PHE A 149 1.89 2.45 10.88
C PHE A 149 2.22 2.97 9.49
N ALA A 150 1.51 3.99 9.02
CA ALA A 150 1.75 4.58 7.70
C ALA A 150 3.11 5.30 7.56
N VAL A 151 3.79 5.66 8.65
CA VAL A 151 5.12 6.32 8.63
C VAL A 151 6.25 5.33 8.80
N GLU A 152 5.99 4.22 9.48
CA GLU A 152 6.99 3.17 9.75
C GLU A 152 7.31 2.35 8.50
N VAL A 153 6.32 2.11 7.64
CA VAL A 153 6.44 1.36 6.37
C VAL A 153 7.03 2.21 5.25
#